data_AF-A0A506XAS4-F1
#
_entry.id   AF-A0A506XAS4-F1
#
_cell.length_a   1.000
_cell.length_b   1.000
_cell.length_c   1.000
_cell.angle_alpha   90.00
_cell.angle_beta   90.00
_cell.angle_gamma   90.00
#
_symmetry.space_group_name_H-M   'P 1'
#
loop_
_entity.id
_entity.type
_entity.pdbx_description
1 polymer ?
#
loop_
_entity_poly.entity_id
_entity_poly.type
_entity_poly.pdbx_seq_one_letter_code
_entity_poly.pdbx_strand_id
1 'polypeptide(L)' 'ARLRVELDAVERWWPIGYGAQPLSDVVVRLRADGEPLDRATRRVGFRTLRWDTDPDADGRPFQLIVNEQPVWV' A
#
# COMPACT_ATOMS: atom_id res chain seq x y z
N ALA A 1 20.28 9.36 -4.03
CA ALA A 1 20.42 8.06 -3.32
C ALA A 1 19.11 7.30 -3.39
N ARG A 2 19.15 5.96 -3.43
CA ARG A 2 17.95 5.08 -3.40
C ARG A 2 18.12 4.08 -2.26
N LEU A 3 17.08 3.92 -1.45
CA LEU A 3 16.99 2.89 -0.42
C LEU A 3 15.87 1.91 -0.82
N ARG A 4 16.10 0.61 -0.64
CA ARG A 4 15.10 -0.45 -0.82
C ARG A 4 15.08 -1.30 0.44
N VAL A 5 13.88 -1.62 0.90
CA VAL A 5 13.64 -2.52 2.02
C VAL A 5 12.67 -3.58 1.51
N GLU A 6 12.99 -4.84 1.75
CA GLU A 6 12.14 -5.98 1.43
C GLU A 6 11.64 -6.57 2.74
N LEU A 7 10.36 -6.92 2.78
CA LEU A 7 9.68 -7.43 3.96
C LEU A 7 9.00 -8.73 3.54
N ASP A 8 9.22 -9.80 4.31
CA ASP A 8 8.61 -11.11 4.02
C ASP A 8 7.09 -11.10 4.21
N ALA A 9 6.61 -10.27 5.13
CA ALA A 9 5.19 -10.08 5.40
C ALA A 9 4.89 -8.66 5.90
N VAL A 10 3.66 -8.21 5.67
CA VAL A 10 3.11 -6.94 6.16
C VAL A 10 1.65 -7.13 6.56
N GLU A 11 1.21 -6.38 7.57
CA GLU A 11 -0.22 -6.27 7.85
C GLU A 11 -0.90 -5.50 6.72
N ARG A 12 -1.89 -6.12 6.09
CA ARG A 12 -2.59 -5.55 4.94
C ARG A 12 -3.68 -4.58 5.39
N TRP A 13 -3.66 -3.39 4.82
CA TRP A 13 -4.73 -2.41 4.95
C TRP A 13 -5.93 -2.81 4.10
N TRP A 14 -7.14 -2.72 4.66
CA TRP A 14 -8.41 -2.99 3.97
C TRP A 14 -9.35 -1.78 4.01
N PRO A 15 -10.18 -1.55 2.98
CA PRO A 15 -11.23 -0.54 3.03
C PRO A 15 -12.32 -0.88 4.05
N ILE A 16 -13.18 0.10 4.33
CA ILE A 16 -14.29 -0.06 5.29
C ILE A 16 -15.18 -1.24 4.90
N GLY A 17 -15.44 -2.13 5.86
CA GLY A 17 -16.25 -3.33 5.66
C GLY A 17 -15.50 -4.57 5.14
N TYR A 18 -14.20 -4.46 4.82
CA TYR A 18 -13.42 -5.58 4.24
C TYR A 18 -12.31 -6.11 5.17
N GLY A 19 -12.14 -5.51 6.35
CA GLY A 19 -11.14 -5.94 7.33
C GLY A 19 -10.62 -4.79 8.17
N ALA A 20 -9.45 -4.99 8.76
CA ALA A 20 -8.75 -3.96 9.53
C ALA A 20 -8.06 -2.93 8.62
N GLN A 21 -7.79 -1.74 9.16
CA GLN A 21 -7.10 -0.63 8.48
C GLN A 21 -5.68 -0.37 9.06
N PRO A 22 -4.77 -1.37 9.18
CA PRO A 22 -3.44 -1.13 9.75
C PRO A 22 -2.65 -0.11 8.92
N LEU A 23 -1.96 0.79 9.62
CA LEU A 23 -1.04 1.77 9.03
C LEU A 23 0.30 1.64 9.76
N SER A 24 1.36 1.29 9.03
CA SER A 24 2.72 1.22 9.53
C SER A 24 3.39 2.59 9.51
N ASP A 25 4.17 2.90 10.54
CA ASP A 25 5.04 4.07 10.55
C ASP A 25 6.35 3.77 9.81
N VAL A 26 6.53 4.38 8.64
CA VAL A 26 7.77 4.33 7.88
C VAL A 26 8.60 5.57 8.21
N VAL A 27 9.77 5.35 8.84
CA VAL A 27 10.69 6.41 9.24
C VAL A 27 11.99 6.31 8.45
N VAL A 28 12.30 7.33 7.68
CA VAL A 28 13.58 7.47 6.97
C VAL A 28 14.40 8.54 7.69
N ARG A 29 15.66 8.24 7.99
CA ARG A 29 16.58 9.16 8.67
C ARG A 29 17.80 9.41 7.78
N LEU A 30 18.13 10.67 7.58
CA LEU A 30 19.38 11.07 6.95
C LEU A 30 20.43 11.29 8.05
N ARG A 31 21.63 10.75 7.86
CA ARG A 31 22.76 10.92 8.77
C ARG A 31 24.02 11.30 8.02
N ALA A 32 24.89 12.10 8.64
CA ALA A 32 26.26 12.32 8.21
C ALA A 32 27.17 12.18 9.44
N ASP A 33 28.29 11.47 9.29
CA ASP A 33 29.26 11.23 10.37
C ASP A 33 28.63 10.67 11.65
N GLY A 34 27.58 9.84 11.51
CA GLY A 34 26.82 9.27 12.61
C GLY A 34 25.72 10.18 13.18
N GLU A 35 25.82 11.49 12.95
CA GLU A 35 24.88 12.50 13.43
C GLU A 35 23.61 12.56 12.57
N PRO A 36 22.42 12.69 13.18
CA PRO A 36 21.18 12.85 12.45
C PRO A 36 21.10 14.25 11.80
N LEU A 37 20.84 14.28 10.50
CA LEU A 37 20.65 15.52 9.74
C LEU A 37 19.17 15.83 9.51
N ASP A 38 18.37 14.80 9.21
CA ASP A 38 16.96 14.96 8.89
C ASP A 38 16.16 13.66 9.13
N ARG A 39 14.83 13.79 9.20
CA ARG A 39 13.89 12.69 9.38
C ARG A 39 12.60 12.93 8.60
N ALA A 40 12.19 11.94 7.81
CA ALA A 40 10.86 11.85 7.23
C ALA A 40 10.07 10.71 7.87
N THR A 41 8.81 10.96 8.24
CA THR A 41 7.87 9.94 8.73
C THR A 41 6.63 9.90 7.86
N ARG A 42 6.14 8.71 7.53
CA ARG A 42 4.90 8.49 6.76
C ARG A 42 4.12 7.33 7.36
N ARG A 43 2.79 7.47 7.42
CA ARG A 43 1.88 6.37 7.72
C ARG A 43 1.51 5.66 6.42
N VAL A 44 1.77 4.37 6.34
CA VAL A 44 1.62 3.58 5.11
C VAL A 44 0.70 2.39 5.36
N GLY A 45 -0.37 2.29 4.59
CA GLY A 45 -1.20 1.08 4.50
C GLY A 45 -0.70 0.24 3.34
N PHE A 46 -0.22 -0.97 3.60
CA PHE A 46 0.22 -1.88 2.54
C PHE A 46 -0.99 -2.62 1.95
N ARG A 47 -1.16 -2.53 0.64
CA ARG A 47 -2.25 -3.17 -0.12
C ARG A 47 -1.90 -3.24 -1.60
N THR A 48 -2.40 -4.26 -2.30
CA THR A 48 -2.46 -4.25 -3.77
C THR A 48 -3.72 -3.54 -4.22
N LEU A 49 -3.62 -2.77 -5.31
CA LEU A 49 -4.74 -2.08 -5.94
C LEU A 49 -4.64 -2.29 -7.44
N ARG A 50 -5.73 -2.72 -8.05
CA ARG A 50 -5.88 -2.72 -9.51
C ARG A 50 -7.32 -2.39 -9.89
N TRP A 51 -7.49 -1.80 -11.06
CA TRP A 51 -8.78 -1.73 -11.73
C TRP A 51 -8.91 -2.92 -12.67
N ASP A 52 -10.03 -3.61 -12.60
CA ASP A 52 -10.43 -4.59 -13.61
C ASP A 52 -11.25 -3.89 -14.69
N THR A 53 -10.69 -3.89 -15.90
CA THR A 53 -11.28 -3.28 -17.11
C THR A 53 -11.18 -4.19 -18.33
N ASP A 54 -10.86 -5.47 -18.10
CA ASP A 54 -10.67 -6.45 -19.17
C ASP A 54 -12.04 -6.85 -19.73
N PRO A 55 -12.21 -6.92 -21.06
CA PRO A 55 -13.50 -7.28 -21.65
C PRO A 55 -14.07 -8.60 -21.14
N ASP A 56 -15.37 -8.64 -20.91
CA ASP A 56 -16.13 -9.83 -20.56
C ASP A 56 -17.40 -9.94 -21.43
N ALA A 57 -18.27 -10.90 -21.11
CA ALA A 57 -19.50 -11.15 -21.86
C ALA A 57 -20.50 -9.97 -21.79
N ASP A 58 -20.41 -9.15 -20.73
CA ASP A 58 -21.31 -8.03 -20.45
C ASP A 58 -20.71 -6.68 -20.89
N GLY A 59 -19.49 -6.69 -21.42
CA GLY A 59 -18.82 -5.53 -22.01
C GLY A 59 -17.41 -5.34 -21.47
N ARG A 60 -17.20 -4.24 -20.73
CA ARG A 60 -15.94 -3.96 -20.03
C ARG A 60 -16.29 -3.53 -18.60
N PRO A 61 -15.93 -4.30 -17.58
CA PRO A 61 -16.17 -3.93 -16.20
C PRO A 61 -15.35 -2.68 -15.84
N PHE A 62 -15.74 -2.04 -14.76
CA PHE A 62 -14.95 -1.01 -14.10
C PHE A 62 -14.95 -1.30 -12.60
N GLN A 63 -14.16 -2.30 -12.20
CA GLN A 63 -14.22 -2.86 -10.85
C GLN A 63 -12.92 -2.59 -10.08
N LEU A 64 -13.03 -2.08 -8.86
CA LEU A 64 -11.87 -1.90 -7.98
C LEU A 64 -11.55 -3.23 -7.31
N ILE A 65 -10.31 -3.69 -7.43
CA ILE A 65 -9.79 -4.87 -6.73
C ILE A 65 -8.74 -4.42 -5.71
N VAL A 66 -8.97 -4.79 -4.45
CA VAL A 66 -8.06 -4.52 -3.33
C VAL A 66 -7.63 -5.84 -2.71
N ASN A 67 -6.32 -6.10 -2.60
CA ASN A 67 -5.80 -7.34 -2.02
C ASN A 67 -6.38 -8.61 -2.69
N GLU A 68 -6.55 -8.57 -4.02
CA GLU A 68 -7.19 -9.60 -4.86
C GLU A 68 -8.69 -9.83 -4.62
N GLN A 69 -9.37 -8.94 -3.88
CA GLN A 69 -10.81 -9.00 -3.65
C GLN A 69 -11.53 -7.80 -4.27
N PRO A 70 -12.65 -8.02 -4.99
CA PRO A 70 -13.50 -6.94 -5.47
C PRO A 70 -14.08 -6.08 -4.34
N VAL A 71 -14.08 -4.77 -4.55
CA VAL A 71 -14.67 -3.77 -3.67
C VAL A 71 -15.71 -2.98 -4.44
N TRP A 72 -16.93 -2.95 -3.91
CA TRP A 72 -18.05 -2.20 -4.47
C TRP A 72 -18.05 -0.78 -3.89
N VAL A 73 -18.05 0.21 -4.77
CA VAL A 73 -18.02 1.66 -4.48
C VAL A 73 -19.26 2.36 -4.98
#